data_AF-K9J281-F1
#
_entry.id   AF-K9J281-F1
#
_cell.length_a   1.000
_cell.length_b   1.000
_cell.length_c   1.000
_cell.angle_alpha   90.00
_cell.angle_beta   90.00
_cell.angle_gamma   90.00
#
_symmetry.space_group_name_H-M   'P 1'
#
loop_
_entity.id
_entity.type
_entity.pdbx_description
1 polymer ?
#
loop_
_entity_poly.entity_id
_entity_poly.type
_entity_poly.pdbx_seq_one_letter_code
_entity_poly.pdbx_strand_id
1 'polypeptide(L)'
;GLAIEVQGDQQAWFGFAGTPGYLSPEVLRKDPYGKPVDMWACGVILYILLVGYPPFWDEDQHRLYQQIKAGAYDFPSPEWDTVTPEAKDLINKMLTINPAKRITASEALKHPWICQRSTVASMMHRQETVDCLKKFNARRKLKGAILTTMLATRNFSAAKSLLKKPDGVKESTESSNTTIEDEDVKARKQEIIKVTEQLIEAINNGDFEAYTKICDPGLTAFEPEALGNLVEGMDFHRFYFENALSKSSKPVHTIILNPHVHLVGEDAACIAYVRLTQYLDGCGLPRTMQSEETRVWHRRDGKWQNVHFHRSGSPTVPTN
;
A
#
# COMPACT_ATOMS: atom_id res chain seq x y z
N GLY A 1 16.93 -3.39 0.01
CA GLY A 1 16.34 -2.71 -1.15
C GLY A 1 15.86 -3.73 -2.16
N LEU A 2 15.31 -3.31 -3.31
CA LEU A 2 14.90 -4.21 -4.40
C LEU A 2 15.94 -4.27 -5.56
N ALA A 3 17.13 -3.71 -5.36
CA ALA A 3 18.22 -3.77 -6.33
C ALA A 3 18.73 -5.21 -6.50
N ILE A 4 19.22 -5.52 -7.70
CA ILE A 4 19.74 -6.83 -8.11
C ILE A 4 21.10 -6.66 -8.79
N GLU A 5 21.92 -7.69 -8.73
CA GLU A 5 23.17 -7.77 -9.50
C GLU A 5 22.91 -8.47 -10.85
N VAL A 6 23.49 -7.94 -11.93
CA VAL A 6 23.35 -8.49 -13.29
C VAL A 6 24.72 -8.69 -13.91
N GLN A 7 24.93 -9.80 -14.62
CA GLN A 7 26.19 -10.11 -15.28
C GLN A 7 26.22 -9.49 -16.69
N GLY A 8 26.94 -8.38 -16.84
CA GLY A 8 27.03 -7.68 -18.13
C GLY A 8 25.66 -7.18 -18.60
N ASP A 9 25.22 -7.65 -19.76
CA ASP A 9 23.89 -7.37 -20.34
C ASP A 9 22.98 -8.61 -20.37
N GLN A 10 23.32 -9.68 -19.63
CA GLN A 10 22.46 -10.85 -19.50
C GLN A 10 21.12 -10.50 -18.84
N GLN A 11 20.04 -11.04 -19.40
CA GLN A 11 18.70 -10.92 -18.84
C GLN A 11 18.31 -12.24 -18.17
N ALA A 12 17.62 -12.15 -17.03
CA ALA A 12 17.12 -13.30 -16.30
C ALA A 12 15.79 -12.98 -15.61
N TRP A 13 15.10 -14.01 -15.10
CA TRP A 13 13.93 -13.81 -14.27
C TRP A 13 14.32 -13.63 -12.81
N PHE A 14 14.44 -12.38 -12.36
CA PHE A 14 14.79 -12.05 -10.97
C PHE A 14 13.57 -11.99 -10.02
N GLY A 15 12.38 -12.38 -10.51
CA GLY A 15 11.14 -12.41 -9.74
C GLY A 15 10.17 -11.28 -10.06
N PHE A 16 9.02 -11.26 -9.37
CA PHE A 16 8.03 -10.20 -9.50
C PHE A 16 8.19 -9.22 -8.33
N ALA A 17 8.83 -8.09 -8.57
CA ALA A 17 9.08 -7.06 -7.56
C ALA A 17 9.04 -5.65 -8.15
N GLY A 18 8.53 -4.70 -7.38
CA GLY A 18 8.41 -3.28 -7.77
C GLY A 18 7.12 -2.65 -7.26
N THR A 19 6.95 -1.35 -7.50
CA THR A 19 5.70 -0.62 -7.17
C THR A 19 4.77 -0.63 -8.40
N PRO A 20 3.49 -1.02 -8.29
CA PRO A 20 2.62 -1.30 -9.44
C PRO A 20 2.67 -0.30 -10.61
N GLY A 21 2.55 1.00 -10.35
CA GLY A 21 2.56 2.04 -11.39
C GLY A 21 3.91 2.34 -12.04
N TYR A 22 5.00 1.71 -11.58
CA TYR A 22 6.36 1.84 -12.13
C TYR A 22 6.91 0.53 -12.69
N LEU A 23 6.16 -0.58 -12.59
CA LEU A 23 6.54 -1.86 -13.18
C LEU A 23 6.61 -1.75 -14.70
N SER A 24 7.60 -2.40 -15.31
CA SER A 24 7.73 -2.45 -16.76
C SER A 24 6.95 -3.61 -17.39
N PRO A 25 6.62 -3.54 -18.70
CA PRO A 25 5.80 -4.54 -19.37
C PRO A 25 6.38 -5.96 -19.29
N GLU A 26 7.69 -6.11 -19.45
CA GLU A 26 8.39 -7.40 -19.39
C GLU A 26 8.27 -8.08 -18.01
N VAL A 27 8.36 -7.32 -16.90
CA VAL A 27 8.16 -7.85 -15.54
C VAL A 27 6.71 -8.33 -15.35
N LEU A 28 5.73 -7.59 -15.89
CA LEU A 28 4.31 -7.97 -15.85
C LEU A 28 3.96 -9.18 -16.73
N ARG A 29 4.70 -9.40 -17.83
CA ARG A 29 4.57 -10.59 -18.69
C ARG A 29 5.29 -11.82 -18.13
N LYS A 30 6.19 -11.62 -17.15
CA LYS A 30 7.12 -12.61 -16.59
C LYS A 30 8.24 -13.02 -17.57
N ASP A 31 8.61 -12.12 -18.45
CA ASP A 31 9.75 -12.28 -19.36
C ASP A 31 11.07 -12.09 -18.57
N PRO A 32 12.21 -12.67 -19.03
CA PRO A 32 13.52 -12.28 -18.54
C PRO A 32 13.75 -10.78 -18.69
N TYR A 33 14.39 -10.15 -17.71
CA TYR A 33 14.61 -8.70 -17.68
C TYR A 33 16.01 -8.34 -17.17
N GLY A 34 16.32 -7.05 -17.14
CA GLY A 34 17.59 -6.48 -16.69
C GLY A 34 17.52 -4.95 -16.68
N LYS A 35 18.65 -4.27 -16.93
CA LYS A 35 18.78 -2.80 -16.93
C LYS A 35 17.63 -1.99 -17.58
N PRO A 36 16.97 -2.42 -18.67
CA PRO A 36 15.88 -1.64 -19.28
C PRO A 36 14.66 -1.39 -18.37
N VAL A 37 14.45 -2.16 -17.28
CA VAL A 37 13.32 -1.92 -16.36
C VAL A 37 13.42 -0.55 -15.69
N ASP A 38 14.63 -0.11 -15.36
CA ASP A 38 14.88 1.19 -14.73
C ASP A 38 14.58 2.35 -15.69
N MET A 39 14.86 2.16 -16.99
CA MET A 39 14.58 3.16 -18.02
C MET A 39 13.07 3.36 -18.24
N TRP A 40 12.25 2.31 -18.05
CA TRP A 40 10.80 2.44 -18.03
C TRP A 40 10.33 3.28 -16.82
N ALA A 41 10.84 2.95 -15.63
CA ALA A 41 10.52 3.71 -14.41
C ALA A 41 10.94 5.18 -14.52
N CYS A 42 12.09 5.48 -15.14
CA CYS A 42 12.52 6.84 -15.47
C CYS A 42 11.54 7.56 -16.40
N GLY A 43 10.96 6.87 -17.39
CA GLY A 43 9.90 7.43 -18.25
C GLY A 43 8.64 7.82 -17.48
N VAL A 44 8.19 6.93 -16.57
CA VAL A 44 7.05 7.19 -15.67
C VAL A 44 7.33 8.38 -14.75
N ILE A 45 8.54 8.46 -14.17
CA ILE A 45 8.96 9.57 -13.31
C ILE A 45 9.04 10.88 -14.10
N LEU A 46 9.61 10.88 -15.32
CA LEU A 46 9.73 12.06 -16.17
C LEU A 46 8.35 12.62 -16.56
N TYR A 47 7.40 11.75 -16.90
CA TYR A 47 6.00 12.13 -17.15
C TYR A 47 5.41 12.86 -15.93
N ILE A 48 5.52 12.26 -14.74
CA ILE A 48 5.03 12.87 -13.48
C ILE A 48 5.72 14.21 -13.19
N LEU A 49 7.01 14.36 -13.48
CA LEU A 49 7.74 15.62 -13.26
C LEU A 49 7.28 16.77 -14.16
N LEU A 50 6.70 16.48 -15.33
CA LEU A 50 6.23 17.51 -16.28
C LEU A 50 4.80 17.98 -16.00
N VAL A 51 3.90 17.08 -15.58
CA VAL A 51 2.46 17.41 -15.42
C VAL A 51 1.84 17.03 -14.06
N GLY A 52 2.58 16.33 -13.20
CA GLY A 52 2.19 16.06 -11.81
C GLY A 52 1.24 14.89 -11.58
N TYR A 53 0.87 14.13 -12.61
CA TYR A 53 0.08 12.90 -12.53
C TYR A 53 0.77 11.75 -13.32
N PRO A 54 0.48 10.47 -13.01
CA PRO A 54 1.12 9.33 -13.67
C PRO A 54 0.54 9.01 -15.06
N PRO A 55 1.34 8.45 -15.99
CA PRO A 55 0.88 8.02 -17.31
C PRO A 55 -0.01 6.76 -17.29
N PHE A 56 0.06 5.96 -16.22
CA PHE A 56 -0.74 4.75 -16.05
C PHE A 56 -1.42 4.80 -14.68
N TRP A 57 -2.74 4.69 -14.64
CA TRP A 57 -3.51 4.66 -13.40
C TRP A 57 -4.86 3.98 -13.58
N ASP A 58 -5.24 3.19 -12.57
CA ASP A 58 -6.57 2.61 -12.41
C ASP A 58 -6.80 2.34 -10.91
N GLU A 59 -8.05 2.16 -10.48
CA GLU A 59 -8.36 1.60 -9.15
C GLU A 59 -8.19 0.08 -9.16
N ASP A 60 -8.49 -0.58 -10.28
CA ASP A 60 -8.28 -2.01 -10.51
C ASP A 60 -6.83 -2.26 -10.96
N GLN A 61 -6.06 -2.93 -10.09
CA GLN A 61 -4.67 -3.27 -10.36
C GLN A 61 -4.50 -4.15 -11.62
N HIS A 62 -5.50 -4.98 -11.98
CA HIS A 62 -5.45 -5.78 -13.19
C HIS A 62 -5.54 -4.89 -14.45
N ARG A 63 -6.41 -3.89 -14.45
CA ARG A 63 -6.53 -2.92 -15.55
C ARG A 63 -5.29 -2.04 -15.66
N LEU A 64 -4.74 -1.57 -14.54
CA LEU A 64 -3.43 -0.88 -14.51
C LEU A 64 -2.34 -1.74 -15.19
N TYR A 65 -2.27 -3.03 -14.88
CA TYR A 65 -1.32 -3.94 -15.53
C TYR A 65 -1.62 -4.18 -17.01
N GLN A 66 -2.87 -4.07 -17.47
CA GLN A 66 -3.21 -4.09 -18.89
C GLN A 66 -2.74 -2.81 -19.59
N GLN A 67 -3.00 -1.62 -19.03
CA GLN A 67 -2.52 -0.33 -19.55
C GLN A 67 -0.99 -0.34 -19.74
N ILE A 68 -0.24 -0.72 -18.69
CA ILE A 68 1.23 -0.82 -18.72
C ILE A 68 1.69 -1.80 -19.81
N LYS A 69 1.12 -3.02 -19.86
CA LYS A 69 1.51 -4.02 -20.87
C LYS A 69 1.20 -3.61 -22.31
N ALA A 70 0.18 -2.76 -22.51
CA ALA A 70 -0.19 -2.19 -23.79
C ALA A 70 0.60 -0.91 -24.14
N GLY A 71 1.32 -0.32 -23.18
CA GLY A 71 1.92 1.01 -23.33
C GLY A 71 0.88 2.10 -23.57
N ALA A 72 -0.32 1.93 -23.02
CA ALA A 72 -1.46 2.83 -23.21
C ALA A 72 -1.34 4.04 -22.28
N TYR A 73 -0.68 5.09 -22.76
CA TYR A 73 -0.64 6.44 -22.19
C TYR A 73 -0.74 7.47 -23.32
N ASP A 74 -1.08 8.70 -22.98
CA ASP A 74 -1.23 9.82 -23.90
C ASP A 74 -0.65 11.12 -23.33
N PHE A 75 -0.76 12.20 -24.12
CA PHE A 75 -0.32 13.55 -23.77
C PHE A 75 -1.51 14.51 -23.89
N PRO A 76 -2.49 14.47 -22.96
CA PRO A 76 -3.74 15.19 -23.11
C PRO A 76 -3.57 16.71 -23.01
N SER A 77 -4.43 17.42 -23.72
CA SER A 77 -4.57 18.88 -23.63
C SER A 77 -5.45 19.25 -22.42
N PRO A 78 -5.21 20.41 -21.76
CA PRO A 78 -4.27 21.46 -22.15
C PRO A 78 -2.84 21.32 -21.61
N GLU A 79 -2.61 20.48 -20.59
CA GLU A 79 -1.36 20.49 -19.80
C GLU A 79 -0.13 20.17 -20.67
N TRP A 80 -0.28 19.24 -21.62
CA TRP A 80 0.78 18.85 -22.53
C TRP A 80 0.96 19.75 -23.73
N ASP A 81 0.07 20.70 -24.02
CA ASP A 81 0.19 21.58 -25.19
C ASP A 81 1.43 22.49 -25.07
N THR A 82 1.76 22.89 -23.85
CA THR A 82 2.95 23.70 -23.54
C THR A 82 4.24 22.88 -23.41
N VAL A 83 4.17 21.55 -23.44
CA VAL A 83 5.32 20.66 -23.21
C VAL A 83 6.02 20.38 -24.54
N THR A 84 7.34 20.60 -24.59
CA THR A 84 8.10 20.58 -25.86
C THR A 84 8.10 19.19 -26.52
N PRO A 85 8.15 19.11 -27.85
CA PRO A 85 8.15 17.84 -28.57
C PRO A 85 9.27 16.88 -28.13
N GLU A 86 10.44 17.41 -27.77
CA GLU A 86 11.62 16.64 -27.38
C GLU A 86 11.48 16.04 -25.97
N ALA A 87 10.64 16.64 -25.12
CA ALA A 87 10.27 16.05 -23.84
C ALA A 87 9.35 14.83 -24.04
N LYS A 88 8.34 14.98 -24.91
CA LYS A 88 7.41 13.91 -25.30
C LYS A 88 8.15 12.75 -25.99
N ASP A 89 9.07 13.08 -26.90
CA ASP A 89 9.94 12.12 -27.60
C ASP A 89 10.87 11.35 -26.64
N LEU A 90 11.48 12.01 -25.64
CA LEU A 90 12.26 11.32 -24.61
C LEU A 90 11.39 10.35 -23.79
N ILE A 91 10.18 10.76 -23.42
CA ILE A 91 9.21 9.89 -22.74
C ILE A 91 8.85 8.69 -23.62
N ASN A 92 8.55 8.90 -24.91
CA ASN A 92 8.25 7.81 -25.85
C ASN A 92 9.38 6.78 -25.94
N LYS A 93 10.63 7.26 -25.98
CA LYS A 93 11.84 6.43 -26.01
C LYS A 93 12.08 5.65 -24.70
N MET A 94 11.69 6.20 -23.55
CA MET A 94 11.73 5.53 -22.24
C MET A 94 10.57 4.55 -22.04
N LEU A 95 9.35 4.93 -22.40
CA LEU A 95 8.12 4.12 -22.31
C LEU A 95 7.92 3.22 -23.54
N THR A 96 9.02 2.84 -24.21
CA THR A 96 8.99 1.86 -25.29
C THR A 96 8.77 0.45 -24.73
N ILE A 97 7.73 -0.22 -25.22
CA ILE A 97 7.25 -1.51 -24.68
C ILE A 97 8.29 -2.63 -24.81
N ASN A 98 9.01 -2.69 -25.93
CA ASN A 98 10.05 -3.69 -26.16
C ASN A 98 11.36 -3.22 -25.49
N PRO A 99 11.86 -3.92 -24.45
CA PRO A 99 13.06 -3.49 -23.71
C PRO A 99 14.33 -3.44 -24.57
N ALA A 100 14.42 -4.22 -25.66
CA ALA A 100 15.55 -4.18 -26.59
C ALA A 100 15.51 -2.98 -27.57
N LYS A 101 14.39 -2.25 -27.64
CA LYS A 101 14.25 -0.99 -28.40
C LYS A 101 14.15 0.24 -27.49
N ARG A 102 14.12 0.05 -26.17
CA ARG A 102 14.00 1.10 -25.17
C ARG A 102 15.35 1.81 -25.01
N ILE A 103 15.32 3.14 -24.93
CA ILE A 103 16.53 3.95 -24.80
C ILE A 103 17.33 3.57 -23.54
N THR A 104 18.64 3.46 -23.66
CA THR A 104 19.55 3.24 -22.52
C THR A 104 19.82 4.54 -21.76
N ALA A 105 20.29 4.44 -20.51
CA ALA A 105 20.66 5.62 -19.72
C ALA A 105 21.74 6.49 -20.43
N SER A 106 22.73 5.84 -21.06
CA SER A 106 23.81 6.49 -21.80
C SER A 106 23.35 7.24 -23.05
N GLU A 107 22.25 6.80 -23.68
CA GLU A 107 21.62 7.49 -24.82
C GLU A 107 20.68 8.59 -24.33
N ALA A 108 19.92 8.36 -23.26
CA ALA A 108 19.04 9.35 -22.67
C ALA A 108 19.80 10.61 -22.19
N LEU A 109 20.99 10.44 -21.61
CA LEU A 109 21.88 11.56 -21.25
C LEU A 109 22.38 12.38 -22.46
N LYS A 110 22.39 11.79 -23.66
CA LYS A 110 22.76 12.45 -24.91
C LYS A 110 21.54 13.03 -25.65
N HIS A 111 20.32 12.84 -25.14
CA HIS A 111 19.10 13.34 -25.77
C HIS A 111 19.08 14.88 -25.79
N PRO A 112 18.66 15.56 -26.88
CA PRO A 112 18.67 17.03 -26.97
C PRO A 112 17.97 17.73 -25.80
N TRP A 113 16.84 17.18 -25.33
CA TRP A 113 16.11 17.71 -24.17
C TRP A 113 16.93 17.74 -22.86
N ILE A 114 17.92 16.84 -22.72
CA ILE A 114 18.84 16.78 -21.57
C ILE A 114 20.13 17.57 -21.86
N CYS A 115 20.82 17.27 -22.96
CA CYS A 115 22.16 17.80 -23.23
C CYS A 115 22.16 19.21 -23.84
N GLN A 116 21.06 19.64 -24.46
CA GLN A 116 20.85 20.97 -25.04
C GLN A 116 19.71 21.72 -24.30
N ARG A 117 19.59 21.49 -22.99
CA ARG A 117 18.49 22.01 -22.16
C ARG A 117 18.27 23.52 -22.30
N SER A 118 19.32 24.32 -22.49
CA SER A 118 19.24 25.78 -22.63
C SER A 118 18.54 26.26 -23.91
N THR A 119 18.49 25.44 -24.95
CA THR A 119 17.84 25.77 -26.24
C THR A 119 16.57 24.95 -26.47
N VAL A 120 16.48 23.74 -25.92
CA VAL A 120 15.41 22.76 -26.20
C VAL A 120 14.34 22.71 -25.10
N ALA A 121 14.68 22.96 -23.83
CA ALA A 121 13.70 22.87 -22.75
C ALA A 121 12.98 24.21 -22.52
N SER A 122 11.65 24.16 -22.45
CA SER A 122 10.81 25.32 -22.11
C SER A 122 11.13 25.87 -20.71
N MET A 123 11.42 27.17 -20.64
CA MET A 123 11.65 27.93 -19.40
C MET A 123 10.35 28.41 -18.72
N MET A 124 9.17 28.06 -19.24
CA MET A 124 7.89 28.48 -18.66
C MET A 124 7.65 27.81 -17.30
N HIS A 125 7.30 28.63 -16.29
CA HIS A 125 6.79 28.14 -15.02
C HIS A 125 5.41 27.49 -15.22
N ARG A 126 5.21 26.28 -14.70
CA ARG A 126 3.94 25.54 -14.79
C ARG A 126 3.34 25.38 -13.39
N GLN A 127 2.48 26.33 -13.02
CA GLN A 127 1.87 26.34 -11.69
C GLN A 127 0.95 25.14 -11.47
N GLU A 128 0.18 24.74 -12.50
CA GLU A 128 -0.71 23.57 -12.46
C GLU A 128 0.05 22.27 -12.15
N THR A 129 1.19 22.04 -12.81
CA THR A 129 2.11 20.93 -12.52
C THR A 129 2.51 20.91 -11.04
N VAL A 130 2.85 22.06 -10.46
CA VAL A 130 3.25 22.17 -9.04
C VAL A 130 2.10 21.78 -8.11
N ASP A 131 0.87 22.19 -8.40
CA ASP A 131 -0.30 21.90 -7.57
C ASP A 131 -0.80 20.45 -7.73
N CYS A 132 -0.71 19.88 -8.93
CA CYS A 132 -0.88 18.45 -9.15
C CYS A 132 0.19 17.62 -8.42
N LEU A 133 1.47 18.02 -8.46
CA LEU A 133 2.56 17.38 -7.72
C LEU A 133 2.35 17.42 -6.19
N LYS A 134 1.77 18.50 -5.64
CA LYS A 134 1.39 18.55 -4.21
C LYS A 134 0.34 17.48 -3.88
N LYS A 135 -0.75 17.41 -4.66
CA LYS A 135 -1.82 16.41 -4.49
C LYS A 135 -1.28 14.98 -4.65
N PHE A 136 -0.47 14.73 -5.67
CA PHE A 136 0.18 13.44 -5.91
C PHE A 136 1.10 13.04 -4.74
N ASN A 137 1.94 13.94 -4.26
CA ASN A 137 2.82 13.65 -3.11
C ASN A 137 2.05 13.41 -1.82
N ALA A 138 0.93 14.11 -1.57
CA ALA A 138 0.05 13.82 -0.44
C ALA A 138 -0.56 12.41 -0.55
N ARG A 139 -1.19 12.08 -1.69
CA ARG A 139 -1.77 10.75 -1.95
C ARG A 139 -0.73 9.63 -1.88
N ARG A 140 0.48 9.87 -2.41
CA ARG A 140 1.60 8.91 -2.39
C ARG A 140 2.21 8.73 -1.00
N LYS A 141 2.39 9.80 -0.22
CA LYS A 141 2.84 9.70 1.18
C LYS A 141 1.84 8.93 2.02
N LEU A 142 0.53 9.18 1.84
CA LEU A 142 -0.53 8.46 2.52
C LEU A 142 -0.52 6.96 2.19
N LYS A 143 -0.58 6.58 0.91
CA LYS A 143 -0.52 5.16 0.49
C LYS A 143 0.82 4.49 0.81
N GLY A 144 1.93 5.21 0.67
CA GLY A 144 3.28 4.70 0.90
C GLY A 144 3.60 4.50 2.38
N ALA A 145 3.07 5.33 3.28
CA ALA A 145 3.17 5.13 4.72
C ALA A 145 2.50 3.79 5.10
N ILE A 146 1.26 3.57 4.66
CA ILE A 146 0.51 2.32 4.90
C ILE A 146 1.31 1.09 4.42
N LEU A 147 1.87 1.12 3.21
CA LEU A 147 2.69 0.01 2.70
C LEU A 147 4.03 -0.15 3.43
N THR A 148 4.67 0.94 3.86
CA THR A 148 5.94 0.87 4.62
C THR A 148 5.70 0.28 6.01
N THR A 149 4.62 0.70 6.68
CA THR A 149 4.07 0.11 7.90
C THR A 149 3.87 -1.40 7.76
N MET A 150 3.18 -1.85 6.70
CA MET A 150 2.97 -3.29 6.41
C MET A 150 4.25 -4.06 6.03
N LEU A 151 5.32 -3.40 5.59
CA LEU A 151 6.57 -4.05 5.15
C LEU A 151 7.68 -4.04 6.21
N ALA A 152 7.74 -3.02 7.07
CA ALA A 152 8.73 -2.94 8.15
C ALA A 152 8.50 -4.07 9.18
N THR A 153 7.24 -4.28 9.55
CA THR A 153 6.75 -5.41 10.37
C THR A 153 7.04 -6.77 9.72
N ARG A 154 6.99 -6.85 8.37
CA ARG A 154 7.28 -8.08 7.62
C ARG A 154 8.76 -8.40 7.46
N ASN A 155 9.65 -7.40 7.47
CA ASN A 155 11.09 -7.63 7.30
C ASN A 155 11.79 -8.09 8.59
N PHE A 156 11.31 -7.69 9.77
CA PHE A 156 11.74 -8.31 11.03
C PHE A 156 11.33 -9.79 11.08
N SER A 157 10.20 -10.11 10.44
CA SER A 157 9.59 -11.44 10.40
C SER A 157 10.26 -12.44 9.44
N ALA A 158 10.99 -11.96 8.42
CA ALA A 158 11.39 -12.78 7.26
C ALA A 158 12.84 -13.31 7.28
N ALA A 159 13.60 -13.10 8.36
CA ALA A 159 15.01 -13.52 8.45
C ALA A 159 15.24 -15.05 8.52
N LYS A 160 14.20 -15.88 8.43
CA LYS A 160 14.31 -17.35 8.37
C LYS A 160 13.45 -17.97 7.26
N SER A 161 14.18 -18.53 6.28
CA SER A 161 13.76 -19.60 5.37
C SER A 161 12.79 -19.26 4.22
N LEU A 162 13.37 -19.19 3.02
CA LEU A 162 12.68 -19.39 1.73
C LEU A 162 12.64 -20.91 1.42
N LEU A 163 11.52 -21.45 0.91
CA LEU A 163 11.51 -22.27 -0.32
C LEU A 163 10.11 -22.80 -0.73
N LYS A 164 9.87 -22.72 -2.05
CA LYS A 164 8.87 -23.43 -2.89
C LYS A 164 7.37 -23.05 -2.87
N LYS A 165 6.77 -23.36 -4.02
CA LYS A 165 5.45 -23.07 -4.62
C LYS A 165 5.03 -24.32 -5.43
N PRO A 166 3.83 -24.41 -6.04
CA PRO A 166 2.65 -23.53 -5.98
C PRO A 166 1.46 -24.33 -5.37
N ASP A 167 0.16 -24.18 -5.65
CA ASP A 167 -0.72 -23.31 -6.48
C ASP A 167 -2.11 -23.22 -5.75
N GLY A 168 -3.26 -22.72 -6.23
CA GLY A 168 -3.68 -22.13 -7.52
C GLY A 168 -5.13 -22.52 -7.88
N VAL A 169 -6.14 -21.69 -7.56
CA VAL A 169 -7.54 -21.73 -8.07
C VAL A 169 -8.18 -20.32 -7.95
N LYS A 170 -8.92 -19.91 -9.00
CA LYS A 170 -9.82 -18.73 -9.13
C LYS A 170 -11.29 -19.20 -8.93
N GLU A 171 -12.38 -18.45 -8.88
CA GLU A 171 -12.81 -17.04 -8.90
C GLU A 171 -14.31 -17.09 -8.55
N SER A 172 -14.89 -16.11 -7.86
CA SER A 172 -16.32 -15.76 -8.05
C SER A 172 -16.56 -14.28 -7.75
N THR A 173 -17.17 -13.59 -8.71
CA THR A 173 -17.52 -12.16 -8.67
C THR A 173 -19.03 -12.02 -8.53
N GLU A 174 -19.53 -11.04 -7.77
CA GLU A 174 -20.84 -10.38 -7.94
C GLU A 174 -20.87 -9.14 -7.00
N SER A 175 -21.53 -8.02 -7.29
CA SER A 175 -21.90 -7.42 -8.59
C SER A 175 -22.04 -5.91 -8.41
N SER A 176 -21.96 -5.15 -9.50
CA SER A 176 -21.95 -3.68 -9.49
C SER A 176 -23.34 -3.08 -9.29
N ASN A 177 -23.48 -2.12 -8.36
CA ASN A 177 -24.59 -1.16 -8.33
C ASN A 177 -24.06 0.24 -7.99
N THR A 178 -23.45 0.90 -8.97
CA THR A 178 -23.00 2.29 -8.85
C THR A 178 -24.19 3.24 -8.96
N THR A 179 -24.82 3.53 -7.83
CA THR A 179 -25.39 4.87 -7.62
C THR A 179 -24.30 5.81 -7.15
N ILE A 180 -24.58 7.12 -7.08
CA ILE A 180 -23.63 8.14 -6.62
C ILE A 180 -23.54 8.05 -5.08
N GLU A 181 -22.99 6.96 -4.55
CA GLU A 181 -22.55 6.87 -3.16
C GLU A 181 -21.31 7.74 -3.00
N ASP A 182 -21.58 9.01 -2.69
CA ASP A 182 -20.70 10.09 -2.26
C ASP A 182 -19.21 9.70 -2.10
N GLU A 183 -18.33 10.27 -2.93
CA GLU A 183 -16.88 10.06 -2.84
C GLU A 183 -16.34 10.44 -1.44
N ASP A 184 -17.02 11.36 -0.74
CA ASP A 184 -16.76 11.66 0.67
C ASP A 184 -17.07 10.47 1.60
N VAL A 185 -18.18 9.75 1.41
CA VAL A 185 -18.49 8.53 2.16
C VAL A 185 -17.47 7.43 1.88
N LYS A 186 -17.01 7.28 0.63
CA LYS A 186 -15.92 6.37 0.26
C LYS A 186 -14.61 6.76 0.98
N ALA A 187 -14.27 8.05 1.01
CA ALA A 187 -13.10 8.58 1.71
C ALA A 187 -13.17 8.38 3.24
N ARG A 188 -14.32 8.67 3.87
CA ARG A 188 -14.55 8.46 5.31
C ARG A 188 -14.50 6.98 5.69
N LYS A 189 -15.13 6.08 4.91
CA LYS A 189 -14.99 4.62 5.12
C LYS A 189 -13.52 4.18 5.06
N GLN A 190 -12.74 4.71 4.12
CA GLN A 190 -11.31 4.41 3.99
C GLN A 190 -10.46 4.97 5.16
N GLU A 191 -10.84 6.10 5.75
CA GLU A 191 -10.21 6.64 6.97
C GLU A 191 -10.41 5.71 8.17
N ILE A 192 -11.63 5.19 8.37
CA ILE A 192 -11.95 4.25 9.47
C ILE A 192 -11.18 2.93 9.33
N ILE A 193 -11.06 2.39 8.11
CA ILE A 193 -10.21 1.22 7.82
C ILE A 193 -8.76 1.52 8.22
N LYS A 194 -8.22 2.67 7.80
CA LYS A 194 -6.83 3.06 8.07
C LYS A 194 -6.51 3.22 9.55
N VAL A 195 -7.38 3.87 10.35
CA VAL A 195 -7.13 4.00 11.81
C VAL A 195 -7.26 2.64 12.52
N THR A 196 -8.08 1.73 11.99
CA THR A 196 -8.18 0.34 12.45
C THR A 196 -6.91 -0.47 12.14
N GLU A 197 -6.33 -0.31 10.95
CA GLU A 197 -5.03 -0.90 10.59
C GLU A 197 -3.91 -0.40 11.54
N GLN A 198 -3.86 0.89 11.83
CA GLN A 198 -2.90 1.50 12.77
C GLN A 198 -3.05 0.97 14.20
N LEU A 199 -4.29 0.75 14.66
CA LEU A 199 -4.56 0.16 15.97
C LEU A 199 -4.10 -1.30 16.06
N ILE A 200 -4.39 -2.10 15.03
CA ILE A 200 -3.96 -3.51 14.95
C ILE A 200 -2.43 -3.60 14.88
N GLU A 201 -1.77 -2.67 14.18
CA GLU A 201 -0.31 -2.58 14.16
C GLU A 201 0.27 -2.31 15.56
N ALA A 202 -0.28 -1.34 16.30
CA ALA A 202 0.16 -1.04 17.66
C ALA A 202 0.05 -2.27 18.59
N ILE A 203 -1.04 -3.04 18.48
CA ILE A 203 -1.22 -4.32 19.19
C ILE A 203 -0.15 -5.34 18.78
N ASN A 204 0.06 -5.56 17.47
CA ASN A 204 1.02 -6.54 16.97
C ASN A 204 2.48 -6.21 17.32
N ASN A 205 2.82 -4.92 17.42
CA ASN A 205 4.14 -4.45 17.80
C ASN A 205 4.35 -4.39 19.34
N GLY A 206 3.31 -4.59 20.14
CA GLY A 206 3.36 -4.38 21.58
C GLY A 206 3.57 -2.91 21.98
N ASP A 207 3.21 -1.96 21.12
CA ASP A 207 3.33 -0.51 21.37
C ASP A 207 2.10 0.01 22.13
N PHE A 208 2.19 -0.05 23.47
CA PHE A 208 1.14 0.44 24.35
C PHE A 208 0.99 1.98 24.33
N GLU A 209 2.05 2.73 23.99
CA GLU A 209 1.99 4.19 23.90
C GLU A 209 1.24 4.64 22.65
N ALA A 210 1.42 3.95 21.52
CA ALA A 210 0.59 4.15 20.33
C ALA A 210 -0.85 3.70 20.57
N TYR A 211 -1.07 2.54 21.19
CA TYR A 211 -2.41 2.02 21.50
C TYR A 211 -3.23 3.00 22.35
N THR A 212 -2.66 3.51 23.45
CA THR A 212 -3.33 4.47 24.34
C THR A 212 -3.57 5.86 23.73
N LYS A 213 -2.89 6.22 22.63
CA LYS A 213 -3.20 7.43 21.86
C LYS A 213 -4.38 7.25 20.89
N ILE A 214 -4.68 6.01 20.51
CA ILE A 214 -5.74 5.66 19.55
C ILE A 214 -7.04 5.25 20.28
N CYS A 215 -6.95 4.73 21.50
CA CYS A 215 -8.12 4.35 22.29
C CYS A 215 -8.57 5.48 23.24
N ASP A 216 -9.88 5.54 23.52
CA ASP A 216 -10.44 6.42 24.54
C ASP A 216 -10.05 5.95 25.96
N PRO A 217 -9.67 6.82 26.92
CA PRO A 217 -9.30 6.40 28.27
C PRO A 217 -10.34 5.53 29.00
N GLY A 218 -11.62 5.68 28.68
CA GLY A 218 -12.75 4.85 29.14
C GLY A 218 -13.19 3.81 28.10
N LEU A 219 -12.27 3.31 27.26
CA LEU A 219 -12.53 2.23 26.30
C LEU A 219 -13.23 1.06 26.98
N THR A 220 -14.39 0.66 26.45
CA THR A 220 -15.09 -0.53 26.92
C THR A 220 -14.80 -1.73 26.01
N ALA A 221 -14.64 -2.92 26.58
CA ALA A 221 -14.26 -4.12 25.84
C ALA A 221 -15.08 -5.37 26.24
N PHE A 222 -15.51 -6.13 25.24
CA PHE A 222 -15.89 -7.54 25.35
C PHE A 222 -14.89 -8.38 24.56
N GLU A 223 -14.19 -9.30 25.23
CA GLU A 223 -13.25 -10.21 24.57
C GLU A 223 -13.16 -11.55 25.32
N PRO A 224 -12.67 -12.64 24.70
CA PRO A 224 -12.64 -13.96 25.33
C PRO A 224 -11.91 -13.97 26.69
N GLU A 225 -10.85 -13.17 26.80
CA GLU A 225 -10.05 -12.99 28.01
C GLU A 225 -10.82 -12.34 29.18
N ALA A 226 -11.86 -11.56 28.90
CA ALA A 226 -12.73 -10.99 29.92
C ALA A 226 -13.74 -11.99 30.50
N LEU A 227 -13.76 -13.24 29.99
CA LEU A 227 -14.61 -14.35 30.45
C LEU A 227 -16.10 -13.98 30.51
N GLY A 228 -16.57 -13.22 29.51
CA GLY A 228 -17.97 -12.78 29.40
C GLY A 228 -18.33 -11.51 30.20
N ASN A 229 -17.36 -10.86 30.85
CA ASN A 229 -17.57 -9.59 31.54
C ASN A 229 -17.29 -8.40 30.62
N LEU A 230 -17.91 -7.25 30.90
CA LEU A 230 -17.54 -5.98 30.29
C LEU A 230 -16.31 -5.42 31.03
N VAL A 231 -15.26 -5.11 30.28
CA VAL A 231 -14.05 -4.44 30.78
C VAL A 231 -14.14 -2.94 30.45
N GLU A 232 -13.60 -2.09 31.32
CA GLU A 232 -13.47 -0.64 31.09
C GLU A 232 -12.02 -0.19 31.33
N GLY A 233 -11.54 0.71 30.48
CA GLY A 233 -10.24 1.36 30.58
C GLY A 233 -9.07 0.56 30.00
N MET A 234 -7.85 0.98 30.37
CA MET A 234 -6.62 0.50 29.75
C MET A 234 -5.90 -0.61 30.51
N ASP A 235 -6.13 -0.75 31.81
CA ASP A 235 -5.26 -1.57 32.66
C ASP A 235 -5.41 -3.08 32.42
N PHE A 236 -6.58 -3.52 31.96
CA PHE A 236 -6.78 -4.89 31.49
C PHE A 236 -5.90 -5.19 30.27
N HIS A 237 -5.96 -4.34 29.24
CA HIS A 237 -5.17 -4.47 28.03
C HIS A 237 -3.66 -4.32 28.32
N ARG A 238 -3.27 -3.38 29.19
CA ARG A 238 -1.88 -3.13 29.63
C ARG A 238 -1.16 -4.41 30.03
N PHE A 239 -1.83 -5.29 30.79
CA PHE A 239 -1.28 -6.57 31.21
C PHE A 239 -0.78 -7.41 30.02
N TYR A 240 -1.54 -7.48 28.92
CA TYR A 240 -1.18 -8.23 27.71
C TYR A 240 -0.03 -7.59 26.94
N PHE A 241 0.03 -6.26 26.87
CA PHE A 241 1.16 -5.54 26.30
C PHE A 241 2.45 -5.81 27.07
N GLU A 242 2.42 -5.73 28.41
CA GLU A 242 3.58 -5.93 29.29
C GLU A 242 4.01 -7.41 29.42
N ASN A 243 3.09 -8.37 29.25
CA ASN A 243 3.38 -9.78 29.57
C ASN A 243 3.32 -10.76 28.41
N ALA A 244 2.56 -10.50 27.34
CA ALA A 244 2.40 -11.43 26.23
C ALA A 244 2.97 -10.87 24.92
N LEU A 245 2.54 -9.66 24.53
CA LEU A 245 2.86 -9.08 23.21
C LEU A 245 4.33 -8.64 23.14
N SER A 246 4.82 -7.88 24.13
CA SER A 246 6.22 -7.40 24.17
C SER A 246 7.29 -8.51 24.30
N LYS A 247 6.91 -9.73 24.70
CA LYS A 247 7.83 -10.86 24.91
C LYS A 247 7.88 -11.84 23.73
N SER A 248 6.96 -11.73 22.76
CA SER A 248 6.94 -12.59 21.58
C SER A 248 7.82 -12.02 20.45
N SER A 249 9.05 -12.51 20.33
CA SER A 249 9.94 -12.19 19.20
C SER A 249 9.61 -12.96 17.90
N LYS A 250 8.53 -13.76 17.89
CA LYS A 250 8.12 -14.57 16.74
C LYS A 250 7.29 -13.73 15.76
N PRO A 251 7.45 -13.94 14.44
CA PRO A 251 6.68 -13.23 13.43
C PRO A 251 5.19 -13.48 13.57
N VAL A 252 4.40 -12.40 13.57
CA VAL A 252 2.94 -12.42 13.52
C VAL A 252 2.49 -11.67 12.27
N HIS A 253 1.73 -12.33 11.40
CA HIS A 253 1.16 -11.75 10.20
C HIS A 253 -0.36 -11.67 10.35
N THR A 254 -0.92 -10.47 10.24
CA THR A 254 -2.36 -10.23 10.42
C THR A 254 -3.00 -9.81 9.10
N ILE A 255 -4.18 -10.38 8.80
CA ILE A 255 -4.99 -10.05 7.63
C ILE A 255 -6.38 -9.63 8.13
N ILE A 256 -6.86 -8.48 7.64
CA ILE A 256 -8.24 -8.04 7.81
C ILE A 256 -9.03 -8.53 6.59
N LEU A 257 -10.06 -9.34 6.82
CA LEU A 257 -10.97 -9.83 5.79
C LEU A 257 -12.34 -9.14 5.92
N ASN A 258 -12.90 -8.81 4.76
CA ASN A 258 -14.25 -8.26 4.58
C ASN A 258 -14.61 -7.13 5.57
N PRO A 259 -13.80 -6.06 5.68
CA PRO A 259 -14.11 -4.95 6.59
C PRO A 259 -15.38 -4.22 6.15
N HIS A 260 -16.39 -4.21 7.00
CA HIS A 260 -17.65 -3.51 6.78
C HIS A 260 -17.77 -2.30 7.69
N VAL A 261 -17.75 -1.10 7.10
CA VAL A 261 -17.83 0.18 7.82
C VAL A 261 -19.23 0.78 7.72
N HIS A 262 -19.84 1.02 8.88
CA HIS A 262 -21.04 1.83 9.05
C HIS A 262 -20.65 3.21 9.58
N LEU A 263 -20.94 4.27 8.83
CA LEU A 263 -20.81 5.64 9.32
C LEU A 263 -22.10 6.04 10.04
N VAL A 264 -21.99 6.70 11.20
CA VAL A 264 -23.11 7.12 12.05
C VAL A 264 -22.99 8.62 12.29
N GLY A 265 -23.53 9.42 11.37
CA GLY A 265 -23.33 10.86 11.36
C GLY A 265 -21.92 11.26 10.89
N GLU A 266 -21.40 12.36 11.42
CA GLU A 266 -20.09 12.90 11.06
C GLU A 266 -18.95 12.41 11.98
N ASP A 267 -19.25 12.23 13.27
CA ASP A 267 -18.25 11.98 14.31
C ASP A 267 -18.27 10.55 14.88
N ALA A 268 -19.14 9.66 14.41
CA ALA A 268 -19.15 8.26 14.86
C ALA A 268 -19.11 7.27 13.69
N ALA A 269 -18.46 6.13 13.91
CA ALA A 269 -18.42 5.03 12.97
C ALA A 269 -18.28 3.68 13.69
N CYS A 270 -18.74 2.61 13.07
CA CYS A 270 -18.54 1.25 13.51
C CYS A 270 -17.93 0.44 12.37
N ILE A 271 -16.89 -0.35 12.64
CA ILE A 271 -16.30 -1.29 11.69
C ILE A 271 -16.36 -2.70 12.27
N ALA A 272 -16.82 -3.66 11.46
CA ALA A 272 -16.79 -5.08 11.75
C ALA A 272 -15.93 -5.80 10.70
N TYR A 273 -15.09 -6.75 11.11
CA TYR A 273 -14.20 -7.49 10.23
C TYR A 273 -13.82 -8.85 10.81
N VAL A 274 -13.35 -9.75 9.95
CA VAL A 274 -12.70 -10.99 10.39
C VAL A 274 -11.19 -10.78 10.36
N ARG A 275 -10.53 -10.97 11.51
CA ARG A 275 -9.08 -10.90 11.65
C ARG A 275 -8.50 -12.30 11.64
N LEU A 276 -7.66 -12.59 10.64
CA LEU A 276 -6.81 -13.77 10.62
C LEU A 276 -5.42 -13.41 11.14
N THR A 277 -4.94 -14.15 12.13
CA THR A 277 -3.62 -13.98 12.74
C THR A 277 -2.81 -15.25 12.51
N GLN A 278 -1.73 -15.13 11.75
CA GLN A 278 -0.80 -16.22 11.46
C GLN A 278 0.46 -16.04 12.30
N TYR A 279 0.87 -17.08 13.02
CA TYR A 279 1.98 -17.03 13.98
C TYR A 279 2.71 -18.38 14.03
N LEU A 280 3.85 -18.43 14.71
CA LEU A 280 4.57 -19.67 15.01
C LEU A 280 4.28 -20.09 16.46
N ASP A 281 3.77 -21.30 16.68
CA ASP A 281 3.48 -21.84 18.02
C ASP A 281 4.76 -22.12 18.84
N GLY A 282 4.61 -22.62 20.07
CA GLY A 282 5.71 -22.99 20.96
C GLY A 282 6.79 -23.86 20.28
N CYS A 283 6.35 -24.84 19.47
CA CYS A 283 7.19 -25.76 18.71
C CYS A 283 7.78 -25.16 17.42
N GLY A 284 7.36 -23.96 17.03
CA GLY A 284 7.78 -23.30 15.80
C GLY A 284 6.99 -23.72 14.57
N LEU A 285 5.84 -24.39 14.73
CA LEU A 285 4.95 -24.73 13.63
C LEU A 285 4.04 -23.54 13.29
N PRO A 286 3.77 -23.28 11.99
CA PRO A 286 2.85 -22.23 11.58
C PRO A 286 1.42 -22.58 11.97
N ARG A 287 0.76 -21.65 12.64
CA ARG A 287 -0.67 -21.70 12.99
C ARG A 287 -1.38 -20.50 12.39
N THR A 288 -2.68 -20.65 12.16
CA THR A 288 -3.58 -19.56 11.79
C THR A 288 -4.75 -19.58 12.76
N MET A 289 -5.11 -18.41 13.25
CA MET A 289 -6.17 -18.18 14.21
C MET A 289 -7.16 -17.16 13.64
N GLN A 290 -8.45 -17.35 13.91
CA GLN A 290 -9.51 -16.45 13.48
C GLN A 290 -10.16 -15.78 14.69
N SER A 291 -10.49 -14.50 14.51
CA SER A 291 -11.29 -13.72 15.45
C SER A 291 -12.20 -12.76 14.68
N GLU A 292 -13.47 -12.68 15.06
CA GLU A 292 -14.40 -11.67 14.55
C GLU A 292 -14.31 -10.45 15.45
N GLU A 293 -13.93 -9.30 14.91
CA GLU A 293 -13.76 -8.06 15.69
C GLU A 293 -14.71 -6.97 15.21
N THR A 294 -15.29 -6.25 16.18
CA THR A 294 -16.06 -5.02 15.98
C THR A 294 -15.44 -3.89 16.78
N ARG A 295 -15.28 -2.72 16.16
CA ARG A 295 -14.76 -1.51 16.82
C ARG A 295 -15.66 -0.32 16.56
N VAL A 296 -16.00 0.39 17.62
CA VAL A 296 -16.72 1.66 17.57
C VAL A 296 -15.73 2.80 17.72
N TRP A 297 -15.80 3.75 16.80
CA TRP A 297 -14.93 4.90 16.67
C TRP A 297 -15.74 6.17 16.90
N HIS A 298 -15.17 7.10 17.67
CA HIS A 298 -15.73 8.43 17.91
C HIS A 298 -14.64 9.47 17.63
N ARG A 299 -14.94 10.47 16.80
CA ARG A 299 -14.07 11.59 16.51
C ARG A 299 -14.24 12.67 17.57
N ARG A 300 -13.18 12.98 18.30
CA ARG A 300 -13.12 14.08 19.28
C ARG A 300 -11.91 14.96 18.96
N ASP A 301 -12.10 16.28 18.99
CA ASP A 301 -11.05 17.26 18.65
C ASP A 301 -10.32 16.96 17.32
N GLY A 302 -11.08 16.48 16.32
CA GLY A 302 -10.56 16.09 15.01
C GLY A 302 -9.77 14.77 14.96
N LYS A 303 -9.78 13.96 16.02
CA LYS A 303 -9.10 12.66 16.10
C LYS A 303 -10.07 11.52 16.36
N TRP A 304 -9.96 10.45 15.57
CA TRP A 304 -10.69 9.21 15.82
C TRP A 304 -10.12 8.46 17.02
N GLN A 305 -10.97 8.14 18.00
CA GLN A 305 -10.66 7.31 19.16
C GLN A 305 -11.53 6.05 19.17
N ASN A 306 -10.95 4.89 19.48
CA ASN A 306 -11.71 3.66 19.69
C ASN A 306 -12.36 3.72 21.09
N VAL A 307 -13.70 3.74 21.14
CA VAL A 307 -14.50 3.88 22.38
C VAL A 307 -15.12 2.57 22.86
N HIS A 308 -15.34 1.63 21.94
CA HIS A 308 -15.80 0.27 22.28
C HIS A 308 -15.16 -0.77 21.36
N PHE A 309 -14.85 -1.92 21.92
CA PHE A 309 -14.27 -3.07 21.25
C PHE A 309 -15.03 -4.36 21.60
N HIS A 310 -15.31 -5.19 20.61
CA HIS A 310 -15.83 -6.53 20.82
C HIS A 310 -15.02 -7.51 19.96
N ARG A 311 -14.46 -8.57 20.56
CA ARG A 311 -13.88 -9.72 19.86
C ARG A 311 -14.62 -11.01 20.23
N SER A 312 -14.92 -11.79 19.19
CA SER A 312 -15.39 -13.18 19.27
C SER A 312 -14.35 -14.14 18.69
N GLY A 313 -14.57 -15.43 18.94
CA GLY A 313 -13.67 -16.50 18.50
C GLY A 313 -12.47 -16.65 19.43
N SER A 314 -11.27 -16.49 18.89
CA SER A 314 -10.03 -16.84 19.60
C SER A 314 -9.46 -15.70 20.45
N PRO A 315 -8.70 -16.00 21.53
CA PRO A 315 -8.01 -14.99 22.34
C PRO A 315 -6.90 -14.26 21.57
N THR A 316 -6.45 -13.10 22.07
CA THR A 316 -5.31 -12.33 21.54
C THR A 316 -4.04 -13.15 21.51
N VAL A 317 -3.82 -13.93 22.57
CA VAL A 317 -2.62 -14.73 22.78
C VAL A 317 -2.94 -16.19 22.49
N PRO A 318 -2.23 -16.84 21.57
CA PRO A 318 -2.32 -18.28 21.36
C PRO A 318 -2.11 -19.06 22.66
N THR A 319 -3.06 -19.94 22.99
CA THR A 319 -2.82 -21.01 23.96
C THR A 319 -1.82 -22.01 23.38
N ASN A 320 -0.77 -22.34 24.14
CA ASN A 320 0.24 -23.36 23.77
C ASN A 320 -0.37 -24.75 23.58
#